data_AF-A0A510KL50-F1
#
_entry.id   AF-A0A510KL50-F1
#
_cell.length_a   1.000
_cell.length_b   1.000
_cell.length_c   1.000
_cell.angle_alpha   90.00
_cell.angle_beta   90.00
_cell.angle_gamma   90.00
#
_symmetry.space_group_name_H-M   'P 1'
#
loop_
_entity.id
_entity.type
_entity.pdbx_description
1 polymer ?
#
loop_
_entity_poly.entity_id
_entity_poly.type
_entity_poly.pdbx_seq_one_letter_code
_entity_poly.pdbx_strand_id
1 'polypeptide(L)'
;MKRKAGKLSVLIVTGLALYVTNVFSIPAIEMDYICPIGKEKFKSIDYSPQCPTNKFVMFKKEFTKEELKKYEKIINSKEYKAIPKTLPKEYYLAKFYEMAGGFSDKEIGETYYKAYTAQINWNSENTDVLKESLTKGIDYLEKSLSSGKKDDFPSSLAYLYISNREYDKANALIEKQNKDIHLEKISNFYYNISGMQRPEDDYYHYNRYKYYNESGVDEKAKKIFREKALSYLQAVIRKNNGQYSQLELFRQADLYSSFGNKKAVDELFSKTPSKYWEPIVSYYLDEPEGTISEVYNKNNLVTEADLKKALSYADKLEKMTFKSFKDNTDVEMKYLKRNDYLKSAILKAEAERRLGKFEEASKTLSKINIADIKDTVFNRDFEKLKELIGKRDGSVSQYTPLPIRY
;
A
#
# COMPACT_ATOMS: atom_id res chain seq x y z
N MET A 1 -37.40 47.55 -11.69
CA MET A 1 -37.50 46.09 -11.47
C MET A 1 -36.11 45.49 -11.39
N LYS A 2 -35.81 44.73 -10.34
CA LYS A 2 -34.49 44.21 -9.97
C LYS A 2 -34.03 43.07 -10.90
N ARG A 3 -32.77 43.13 -11.37
CA ARG A 3 -32.08 42.02 -12.07
C ARG A 3 -31.82 40.88 -11.08
N LYS A 4 -32.32 39.68 -11.38
CA LYS A 4 -31.97 38.42 -10.71
C LYS A 4 -30.82 37.75 -11.46
N ALA A 5 -29.73 37.47 -10.75
CA ALA A 5 -28.67 36.57 -11.19
C ALA A 5 -29.13 35.12 -10.99
N GLY A 6 -29.25 34.35 -12.08
CA GLY A 6 -29.42 32.90 -12.04
C GLY A 6 -28.05 32.24 -11.96
N LYS A 7 -27.77 31.49 -10.89
CA LYS A 7 -26.59 30.63 -10.79
C LYS A 7 -26.95 29.20 -11.18
N LEU A 8 -26.39 28.81 -12.32
CA LEU A 8 -25.79 27.53 -12.69
C LEU A 8 -26.53 26.24 -12.28
N SER A 9 -27.20 25.69 -13.29
CA SER A 9 -27.69 24.33 -13.41
C SER A 9 -26.57 23.29 -13.41
N VAL A 10 -26.77 22.26 -12.58
CA VAL A 10 -26.51 20.82 -12.77
C VAL A 10 -25.76 20.47 -14.05
N LEU A 11 -24.52 19.97 -13.91
CA LEU A 11 -23.78 19.28 -14.96
C LEU A 11 -23.54 17.84 -14.51
N ILE A 12 -24.24 16.95 -15.22
CA ILE A 12 -24.08 15.51 -15.24
C ILE A 12 -22.66 15.20 -15.74
N VAL A 13 -21.86 14.48 -14.95
CA VAL A 13 -20.58 13.92 -15.41
C VAL A 13 -20.70 12.41 -15.40
N THR A 14 -21.19 11.88 -16.52
CA THR A 14 -20.94 10.52 -16.98
C THR A 14 -19.62 10.48 -17.75
N GLY A 15 -18.69 9.63 -17.30
CA GLY A 15 -17.70 8.93 -18.13
C GLY A 15 -16.73 9.75 -18.99
N LEU A 16 -15.56 10.05 -18.43
CA LEU A 16 -14.29 10.04 -19.19
C LEU A 16 -13.15 9.81 -18.19
N ALA A 17 -12.73 8.54 -18.11
CA ALA A 17 -11.52 8.15 -17.40
C ALA A 17 -10.31 8.67 -18.16
N LEU A 18 -9.95 9.93 -17.90
CA LEU A 18 -8.65 10.48 -18.24
C LEU A 18 -7.65 9.97 -17.20
N TYR A 19 -6.91 8.92 -17.55
CA TYR A 19 -5.63 8.60 -16.92
C TYR A 19 -4.65 9.73 -17.26
N VAL A 20 -4.75 10.84 -16.54
CA VAL A 20 -3.69 11.86 -16.52
C VAL A 20 -2.73 11.45 -15.42
N THR A 21 -1.60 10.84 -15.81
CA THR A 21 -0.41 10.73 -14.97
C THR A 21 0.20 12.13 -14.83
N ASN A 22 -0.45 12.99 -14.05
CA ASN A 22 0.14 14.23 -13.56
C ASN A 22 0.35 14.07 -12.07
N VAL A 23 1.61 13.84 -11.71
CA VAL A 23 2.16 14.01 -10.37
C VAL A 23 2.14 15.51 -10.05
N PHE A 24 0.96 16.02 -9.75
CA PHE A 24 0.82 17.11 -8.81
C PHE A 24 0.21 16.48 -7.58
N SER A 25 1.02 16.33 -6.53
CA SER A 25 0.49 16.30 -5.18
C SER A 25 -0.51 17.44 -5.10
N ILE A 26 -1.80 17.14 -4.95
CA ILE A 26 -2.77 18.17 -4.59
C ILE A 26 -2.14 18.85 -3.38
N PRO A 27 -1.79 20.15 -3.42
CA PRO A 27 -1.18 20.80 -2.28
C PRO A 27 -2.13 20.56 -1.11
N ALA A 28 -1.62 19.97 -0.03
CA ALA A 28 -2.42 19.69 1.14
C ALA A 28 -3.03 21.03 1.59
N ILE A 29 -4.34 21.18 1.39
CA ILE A 29 -5.01 22.45 1.63
C ILE A 29 -5.13 22.60 3.14
N GLU A 30 -4.30 23.45 3.73
CA GLU A 30 -4.43 23.85 5.12
C GLU A 30 -5.78 24.53 5.33
N MET A 31 -6.56 24.02 6.29
CA MET A 31 -7.83 24.60 6.70
C MET A 31 -7.67 25.33 8.03
N ASP A 32 -8.36 26.47 8.17
CA ASP A 32 -8.47 27.20 9.43
C ASP A 32 -9.48 26.52 10.36
N TYR A 33 -9.06 26.24 11.58
CA TYR A 33 -9.87 25.63 12.62
C TYR A 33 -9.93 26.52 13.87
N ILE A 34 -11.04 26.38 14.60
CA ILE A 34 -11.21 26.97 15.93
C ILE A 34 -11.52 25.85 16.90
N CYS A 35 -10.69 25.72 17.93
CA CYS A 35 -10.89 24.74 18.99
C CYS A 35 -12.25 24.94 19.66
N PRO A 36 -13.09 23.90 19.73
CA PRO A 36 -14.43 24.03 20.32
C PRO A 36 -14.38 24.50 21.78
N ILE A 37 -13.33 24.09 22.49
CA ILE A 37 -13.03 24.41 23.89
C ILE A 37 -11.72 25.21 23.93
N GLY A 38 -11.71 26.36 24.60
CA GLY A 38 -10.58 27.29 24.64
C GLY A 38 -10.52 28.29 23.47
N LYS A 39 -11.24 28.05 22.36
CA LYS A 39 -11.38 28.97 21.21
C LYS A 39 -10.07 29.38 20.52
N GLU A 40 -9.01 28.61 20.72
CA GLU A 40 -7.74 28.71 20.00
C GLU A 40 -7.95 28.56 18.49
N LYS A 41 -7.34 29.43 17.69
CA LYS A 41 -7.32 29.33 16.22
C LYS A 41 -6.04 28.65 15.77
N PHE A 42 -6.13 27.72 14.82
CA PHE A 42 -4.97 27.02 14.28
C PHE A 42 -5.26 26.53 12.86
N LYS A 43 -4.20 26.11 12.15
CA LYS A 43 -4.30 25.52 10.82
C LYS A 43 -3.96 24.04 10.85
N SER A 44 -4.64 23.25 10.05
CA SER A 44 -4.34 21.83 9.90
C SER A 44 -4.76 21.31 8.53
N ILE A 45 -4.05 20.31 8.04
CA ILE A 45 -4.41 19.53 6.85
C ILE A 45 -5.25 18.29 7.21
N ASP A 46 -5.43 18.00 8.50
CA ASP A 46 -6.13 16.82 8.99
C ASP A 46 -7.65 16.97 8.94
N TYR A 47 -8.34 15.92 8.47
CA TYR A 47 -9.82 15.84 8.53
C TYR A 47 -10.38 15.79 9.96
N SER A 48 -9.58 15.30 10.92
CA SER A 48 -9.91 15.30 12.35
C SER A 48 -8.75 15.94 13.12
N PRO A 49 -8.69 17.27 13.15
CA PRO A 49 -7.56 17.98 13.69
C PRO A 49 -7.53 17.92 15.22
N GLN A 50 -6.33 18.02 15.79
CA GLN A 50 -6.12 18.06 17.24
C GLN A 50 -5.81 19.49 17.69
N CYS A 51 -6.55 19.95 18.71
CA CYS A 51 -6.30 21.22 19.36
C CYS A 51 -4.89 21.31 19.95
N PRO A 52 -4.07 22.32 19.62
CA PRO A 52 -2.67 22.35 20.03
C PRO A 52 -2.47 22.40 21.55
N THR A 53 -3.25 23.24 22.25
CA THR A 53 -3.09 23.43 23.70
C THR A 53 -3.66 22.28 24.52
N ASN A 54 -4.94 21.96 24.31
CA ASN A 54 -5.66 21.02 25.16
C ASN A 54 -5.73 19.59 24.59
N LYS A 55 -5.12 19.36 23.42
CA LYS A 55 -5.03 18.05 22.76
C LYS A 55 -6.37 17.38 22.45
N PHE A 56 -7.48 18.12 22.52
CA PHE A 56 -8.79 17.62 22.14
C PHE A 56 -8.85 17.35 20.63
N VAL A 57 -9.29 16.16 20.24
CA VAL A 57 -9.42 15.76 18.83
C VAL A 57 -10.83 16.10 18.35
N MET A 58 -10.92 16.88 17.28
CA MET A 58 -12.19 17.29 16.69
C MET A 58 -12.72 16.17 15.79
N PHE A 59 -13.44 15.22 16.38
CA PHE A 59 -13.98 14.03 15.69
C PHE A 59 -15.30 14.29 14.93
N LYS A 60 -15.89 15.48 15.06
CA LYS A 60 -17.07 15.92 14.30
C LYS A 60 -17.07 17.42 14.07
N LYS A 61 -17.87 17.88 13.11
CA LYS A 61 -17.92 19.29 12.68
C LYS A 61 -18.51 20.21 13.75
N GLU A 62 -19.63 19.80 14.35
CA GLU A 62 -20.39 20.64 15.27
C GLU A 62 -20.66 19.91 16.58
N PHE A 63 -20.56 20.66 17.67
CA PHE A 63 -20.79 20.19 19.03
C PHE A 63 -21.90 21.01 19.66
N THR A 64 -22.83 20.33 20.34
CA THR A 64 -23.87 20.98 21.14
C THR A 64 -23.26 21.65 22.37
N LYS A 65 -23.97 22.60 22.97
CA LYS A 65 -23.51 23.29 24.18
C LYS A 65 -23.36 22.31 25.36
N GLU A 66 -24.25 21.32 25.41
CA GLU A 66 -24.30 20.27 26.42
C GLU A 66 -23.08 19.36 26.32
N GLU A 67 -22.74 18.93 25.10
CA GLU A 67 -21.53 18.17 24.83
C GLU A 67 -20.28 18.95 25.22
N LEU A 68 -20.16 20.21 24.80
CA LEU A 68 -18.98 21.02 25.12
C LEU A 68 -18.80 21.19 26.63
N LYS A 69 -19.88 21.41 27.38
CA LYS A 69 -19.84 21.51 28.84
C LYS A 69 -19.38 20.19 29.50
N LYS A 70 -19.82 19.05 28.95
CA LYS A 70 -19.37 17.72 29.41
C LYS A 70 -17.89 17.50 29.08
N TYR A 71 -17.50 17.78 27.84
CA TYR A 71 -16.16 17.54 27.32
C TYR A 71 -15.12 18.44 27.96
N GLU A 72 -15.48 19.69 28.28
CA GLU A 72 -14.61 20.63 29.01
C GLU A 72 -14.22 20.10 30.39
N LYS A 73 -15.12 19.41 31.10
CA LYS A 73 -14.79 18.77 32.38
C LYS A 73 -13.77 17.64 32.20
N ILE A 74 -13.92 16.83 31.16
CA ILE A 74 -13.03 15.70 30.86
C ILE A 74 -11.65 16.21 30.48
N ILE A 75 -11.57 17.16 29.55
CA ILE A 75 -10.31 17.74 29.07
C ILE A 75 -9.56 18.44 30.21
N ASN A 76 -10.29 19.01 31.18
CA ASN A 76 -9.69 19.62 32.36
C ASN A 76 -9.36 18.66 33.50
N SER A 77 -9.76 17.39 33.41
CA SER A 77 -9.49 16.38 34.42
C SER A 77 -8.00 16.07 34.55
N LYS A 78 -7.60 15.61 35.74
CA LYS A 78 -6.21 15.19 36.01
C LYS A 78 -5.78 14.05 35.09
N GLU A 79 -6.67 13.09 34.86
CA GLU A 79 -6.41 11.90 34.04
C GLU A 79 -6.16 12.26 32.57
N TYR A 80 -6.98 13.13 31.96
CA TYR A 80 -6.79 13.52 30.56
C TYR A 80 -5.52 14.38 30.37
N LYS A 81 -5.26 15.30 31.32
CA LYS A 81 -4.04 16.14 31.30
C LYS A 81 -2.76 15.35 31.55
N ALA A 82 -2.84 14.16 32.15
CA ALA A 82 -1.69 13.30 32.39
C ALA A 82 -1.23 12.54 31.13
N ILE A 83 -2.02 12.54 30.05
CA ILE A 83 -1.65 11.87 28.79
C ILE A 83 -0.41 12.55 28.19
N PRO A 84 0.70 11.80 27.94
CA PRO A 84 1.92 12.37 27.37
C PRO A 84 1.69 13.03 26.00
N LYS A 85 2.21 14.26 25.85
CA LYS A 85 2.04 15.11 24.64
C LYS A 85 2.62 14.53 23.36
N THR A 86 3.50 13.55 23.47
CA THR A 86 4.18 12.88 22.36
C THR A 86 3.37 11.75 21.75
N LEU A 87 2.23 11.38 22.35
CA LEU A 87 1.38 10.30 21.86
C LEU A 87 0.53 10.72 20.66
N PRO A 88 0.17 9.77 19.77
CA PRO A 88 -0.67 10.05 18.62
C PRO A 88 -2.06 10.55 19.03
N LYS A 89 -2.67 11.37 18.17
CA LYS A 89 -4.01 11.93 18.38
C LYS A 89 -5.07 10.84 18.56
N GLU A 90 -4.90 9.69 17.91
CA GLU A 90 -5.76 8.52 18.04
C GLU A 90 -5.82 8.02 19.49
N TYR A 91 -4.69 8.07 20.22
CA TYR A 91 -4.66 7.68 21.62
C TYR A 91 -5.44 8.67 22.50
N TYR A 92 -5.28 9.97 22.26
CA TYR A 92 -6.07 11.02 22.93
C TYR A 92 -7.57 10.82 22.69
N LEU A 93 -7.97 10.50 21.46
CA LEU A 93 -9.36 10.26 21.11
C LEU A 93 -9.91 9.01 21.80
N ALA A 94 -9.14 7.92 21.88
CA ALA A 94 -9.57 6.69 22.55
C ALA A 94 -9.81 6.91 24.06
N LYS A 95 -8.87 7.57 24.74
CA LYS A 95 -9.02 7.95 26.16
C LYS A 95 -10.22 8.87 26.35
N PHE A 96 -10.41 9.83 25.46
CA PHE A 96 -11.54 10.74 25.51
C PHE A 96 -12.88 10.00 25.40
N TYR A 97 -13.04 9.08 24.44
CA TYR A 97 -14.28 8.30 24.27
C TYR A 97 -14.58 7.44 25.50
N GLU A 98 -13.58 6.78 26.05
CA GLU A 98 -13.67 5.99 27.29
C GLU A 98 -14.16 6.85 28.47
N MET A 99 -13.57 8.03 28.67
CA MET A 99 -13.92 8.93 29.78
C MET A 99 -15.25 9.65 29.59
N ALA A 100 -15.60 9.97 28.35
CA ALA A 100 -16.85 10.63 28.04
C ALA A 100 -18.04 9.72 28.28
N GLY A 101 -17.93 8.43 27.92
CA GLY A 101 -19.08 7.53 27.91
C GLY A 101 -20.15 7.96 26.89
N GLY A 102 -21.00 7.01 26.51
CA GLY A 102 -22.00 7.20 25.45
C GLY A 102 -21.47 6.94 24.03
N PHE A 103 -20.25 6.43 23.91
CA PHE A 103 -19.73 5.81 22.69
C PHE A 103 -19.89 4.29 22.77
N SER A 104 -20.08 3.64 21.63
CA SER A 104 -20.17 2.18 21.57
C SER A 104 -18.80 1.53 21.84
N ASP A 105 -18.82 0.30 22.34
CA ASP A 105 -17.59 -0.49 22.51
C ASP A 105 -16.82 -0.62 21.18
N LYS A 106 -17.53 -0.71 20.05
CA LYS A 106 -16.92 -0.73 18.72
C LYS A 106 -16.14 0.56 18.44
N GLU A 107 -16.72 1.73 18.69
CA GLU A 107 -16.04 3.01 18.44
C GLU A 107 -14.80 3.19 19.31
N ILE A 108 -14.88 2.80 20.58
CA ILE A 108 -13.75 2.86 21.50
C ILE A 108 -12.65 1.89 21.05
N GLY A 109 -13.01 0.63 20.76
CA GLY A 109 -12.10 -0.41 20.31
C GLY A 109 -11.39 -0.09 19.00
N GLU A 110 -12.11 0.39 17.99
CA GLU A 110 -11.52 0.83 16.71
C GLU A 110 -10.56 2.02 16.89
N THR A 111 -10.85 2.92 17.84
CA THR A 111 -9.98 4.06 18.12
C THR A 111 -8.70 3.62 18.82
N TYR A 112 -8.76 2.66 19.75
CA TYR A 112 -7.57 2.05 20.34
C TYR A 112 -6.76 1.24 19.31
N TYR A 113 -7.41 0.53 18.38
CA TYR A 113 -6.72 -0.10 17.25
C TYR A 113 -5.94 0.91 16.42
N LYS A 114 -6.55 2.04 16.05
CA LYS A 114 -5.86 3.13 15.33
C LYS A 114 -4.72 3.74 16.14
N ALA A 115 -4.88 3.87 17.46
CA ALA A 115 -3.81 4.34 18.34
C ALA A 115 -2.64 3.36 18.38
N TYR A 116 -2.93 2.05 18.39
CA TYR A 116 -1.94 0.99 18.31
C TYR A 116 -1.17 1.03 16.98
N THR A 117 -1.89 1.10 15.86
CA THR A 117 -1.25 1.14 14.53
C THR A 117 -0.46 2.42 14.29
N ALA A 118 -0.92 3.58 14.78
CA ALA A 118 -0.14 4.81 14.71
C ALA A 118 1.21 4.68 15.45
N GLN A 119 1.22 4.06 16.63
CA GLN A 119 2.44 3.90 17.43
C GLN A 119 3.46 2.95 16.79
N ILE A 120 3.03 1.82 16.24
CA ILE A 120 3.95 0.88 15.56
C ILE A 120 4.54 1.50 14.29
N ASN A 121 3.79 2.35 13.59
CA ASN A 121 4.27 3.00 12.37
C ASN A 121 5.19 4.20 12.68
N TRP A 122 5.09 4.79 13.87
CA TRP A 122 5.99 5.86 14.33
C TRP A 122 7.21 5.35 15.10
N ASN A 123 7.42 4.02 15.22
CA ASN A 123 8.48 3.42 16.05
C ASN A 123 8.51 4.00 17.48
N SER A 124 7.34 4.24 18.07
CA SER A 124 7.26 4.77 19.44
C SER A 124 7.85 3.77 20.43
N GLU A 125 8.88 4.18 21.17
CA GLU A 125 9.51 3.40 22.25
C GLU A 125 8.61 3.26 23.50
N ASN A 126 7.42 3.88 23.52
CA ASN A 126 6.51 3.83 24.66
C ASN A 126 5.74 2.51 24.72
N THR A 127 6.41 1.49 25.25
CA THR A 127 5.90 0.12 25.37
C THR A 127 4.63 -0.01 26.21
N ASP A 128 4.45 0.81 27.24
CA ASP A 128 3.27 0.76 28.12
C ASP A 128 1.99 1.22 27.41
N VAL A 129 2.07 2.34 26.68
CA VAL A 129 0.92 2.87 25.92
C VAL A 129 0.57 1.94 24.77
N LEU A 130 1.57 1.35 24.12
CA LEU A 130 1.37 0.35 23.08
C LEU A 130 0.62 -0.87 23.63
N LYS A 131 1.02 -1.35 24.81
CA LYS A 131 0.37 -2.48 25.51
C LYS A 131 -1.05 -2.14 25.98
N GLU A 132 -1.28 -0.94 26.51
CA GLU A 132 -2.63 -0.48 26.87
C GLU A 132 -3.54 -0.44 25.64
N SER A 133 -3.05 0.17 24.54
CA SER A 133 -3.82 0.29 23.29
C SER A 133 -4.18 -1.08 22.71
N LEU A 134 -3.24 -2.04 22.75
CA LEU A 134 -3.49 -3.42 22.35
C LEU A 134 -4.55 -4.08 23.22
N THR A 135 -4.38 -4.03 24.54
CA THR A 135 -5.25 -4.71 25.51
C THR A 135 -6.67 -4.15 25.47
N LYS A 136 -6.81 -2.83 25.48
CA LYS A 136 -8.12 -2.16 25.42
C LYS A 136 -8.78 -2.30 24.06
N GLY A 137 -8.00 -2.24 22.98
CA GLY A 137 -8.51 -2.52 21.63
C GLY A 137 -9.15 -3.90 21.55
N ILE A 138 -8.50 -4.93 22.09
CA ILE A 138 -9.05 -6.29 22.16
C ILE A 138 -10.31 -6.33 23.01
N ASP A 139 -10.26 -5.87 24.27
CA ASP A 139 -11.38 -5.95 25.22
C ASP A 139 -12.66 -5.28 24.68
N TYR A 140 -12.54 -4.04 24.17
CA TYR A 140 -13.68 -3.32 23.61
C TYR A 140 -14.19 -3.94 22.31
N LEU A 141 -13.31 -4.39 21.41
CA LEU A 141 -13.76 -5.02 20.17
C LEU A 141 -14.40 -6.39 20.43
N GLU A 142 -13.92 -7.17 21.40
CA GLU A 142 -14.56 -8.43 21.82
C GLU A 142 -15.99 -8.19 22.33
N LYS A 143 -16.18 -7.20 23.22
CA LYS A 143 -17.51 -6.79 23.70
C LYS A 143 -18.44 -6.37 22.56
N SER A 144 -17.88 -5.72 21.53
CA SER A 144 -18.65 -5.28 20.38
C SER A 144 -19.14 -6.42 19.47
N LEU A 145 -18.57 -7.63 19.57
CA LEU A 145 -18.95 -8.77 18.71
C LEU A 145 -20.41 -9.20 18.92
N SER A 146 -20.95 -9.08 20.13
CA SER A 146 -22.35 -9.43 20.42
C SER A 146 -23.37 -8.43 19.87
N SER A 147 -22.95 -7.19 19.63
CA SER A 147 -23.81 -6.10 19.14
C SER A 147 -23.52 -5.67 17.70
N GLY A 148 -22.54 -6.31 17.05
CA GLY A 148 -22.09 -5.97 15.70
C GLY A 148 -23.13 -6.31 14.62
N LYS A 149 -23.06 -5.61 13.49
CA LYS A 149 -23.77 -6.06 12.29
C LYS A 149 -23.23 -7.43 11.89
N LYS A 150 -24.14 -8.34 11.53
CA LYS A 150 -23.84 -9.75 11.20
C LYS A 150 -22.80 -9.91 10.07
N ASP A 151 -22.62 -8.87 9.23
CA ASP A 151 -21.78 -8.88 8.03
C ASP A 151 -20.57 -7.90 8.10
N ASP A 152 -20.25 -7.35 9.27
CA ASP A 152 -19.03 -6.54 9.42
C ASP A 152 -17.80 -7.46 9.56
N PHE A 153 -16.82 -7.30 8.65
CA PHE A 153 -15.57 -8.06 8.69
C PHE A 153 -14.65 -7.56 9.82
N PRO A 154 -14.31 -8.38 10.84
CA PRO A 154 -13.68 -7.92 12.08
C PRO A 154 -12.14 -7.85 11.97
N SER A 155 -11.61 -7.15 10.96
CA SER A 155 -10.17 -7.11 10.69
C SER A 155 -9.36 -6.50 11.84
N SER A 156 -9.85 -5.43 12.47
CA SER A 156 -9.13 -4.72 13.53
C SER A 156 -8.84 -5.64 14.71
N LEU A 157 -9.85 -6.38 15.18
CA LEU A 157 -9.70 -7.36 16.25
C LEU A 157 -8.76 -8.51 15.83
N ALA A 158 -8.90 -9.01 14.61
CA ALA A 158 -8.04 -10.08 14.11
C ALA A 158 -6.56 -9.65 14.08
N TYR A 159 -6.24 -8.43 13.61
CA TYR A 159 -4.87 -7.90 13.62
C TYR A 159 -4.33 -7.68 15.04
N LEU A 160 -5.16 -7.26 15.99
CA LEU A 160 -4.77 -7.17 17.40
C LEU A 160 -4.48 -8.55 17.99
N TYR A 161 -5.28 -9.58 17.69
CA TYR A 161 -4.97 -10.96 18.09
C TYR A 161 -3.65 -11.45 17.50
N ILE A 162 -3.36 -11.18 16.22
CA ILE A 162 -2.05 -11.51 15.62
C ILE A 162 -0.91 -10.80 16.38
N SER A 163 -1.08 -9.51 16.67
CA SER A 163 -0.11 -8.73 17.44
C SER A 163 0.08 -9.26 18.87
N ASN A 164 -0.97 -9.81 19.47
CA ASN A 164 -0.96 -10.43 20.79
C ASN A 164 -0.57 -11.93 20.77
N ARG A 165 -0.19 -12.47 19.60
CA ARG A 165 0.16 -13.88 19.37
C ARG A 165 -0.97 -14.88 19.65
N GLU A 166 -2.22 -14.41 19.59
CA GLU A 166 -3.42 -15.24 19.73
C GLU A 166 -3.91 -15.73 18.35
N TYR A 167 -3.03 -16.44 17.63
CA TYR A 167 -3.28 -16.84 16.24
C TYR A 167 -4.54 -17.69 16.06
N ASP A 168 -4.83 -18.57 17.02
CA ASP A 168 -6.03 -19.42 16.98
C ASP A 168 -7.31 -18.60 17.10
N LYS A 169 -7.32 -17.56 17.95
CA LYS A 169 -8.46 -16.63 18.04
C LYS A 169 -8.64 -15.84 16.76
N ALA A 170 -7.55 -15.31 16.19
CA ALA A 170 -7.59 -14.61 14.90
C ALA A 170 -8.14 -15.51 13.79
N ASN A 171 -7.61 -16.74 13.67
CA ASN A 171 -8.07 -17.71 12.69
C ASN A 171 -9.55 -18.04 12.88
N ALA A 172 -9.99 -18.40 14.09
CA ALA A 172 -11.39 -18.71 14.36
C ALA A 172 -12.33 -17.54 14.02
N LEU A 173 -11.90 -16.31 14.32
CA LEU A 173 -12.66 -15.09 14.03
C LEU A 173 -12.82 -14.86 12.52
N ILE A 174 -11.79 -15.12 11.72
CA ILE A 174 -11.82 -14.94 10.26
C ILE A 174 -12.51 -16.12 9.56
N GLU A 175 -12.29 -17.35 10.00
CA GLU A 175 -12.86 -18.54 9.39
C GLU A 175 -14.38 -18.64 9.53
N LYS A 176 -14.96 -18.06 10.59
CA LYS A 176 -16.42 -18.02 10.80
C LYS A 176 -17.16 -17.09 9.82
N GLN A 177 -16.43 -16.20 9.13
CA GLN A 177 -17.05 -15.19 8.28
C GLN A 177 -17.69 -15.80 7.04
N ASN A 178 -18.79 -15.19 6.58
CA ASN A 178 -19.48 -15.66 5.38
C ASN A 178 -18.57 -15.50 4.14
N LYS A 179 -18.14 -16.62 3.59
CA LYS A 179 -17.22 -16.67 2.45
C LYS A 179 -17.88 -16.17 1.16
N ASP A 180 -19.20 -16.24 1.02
CA ASP A 180 -19.89 -15.70 -0.15
C ASP A 180 -19.74 -14.17 -0.24
N ILE A 181 -19.67 -13.51 0.93
CA ILE A 181 -19.58 -12.06 1.08
C ILE A 181 -18.12 -11.60 1.24
N HIS A 182 -17.29 -12.34 1.98
CA HIS A 182 -15.99 -11.84 2.45
C HIS A 182 -14.77 -12.58 1.89
N LEU A 183 -14.91 -13.42 0.85
CA LEU A 183 -13.80 -14.21 0.30
C LEU A 183 -12.53 -13.40 0.03
N GLU A 184 -12.67 -12.25 -0.64
CA GLU A 184 -11.56 -11.36 -0.97
C GLU A 184 -10.92 -10.75 0.28
N LYS A 185 -11.73 -10.35 1.27
CA LYS A 185 -11.23 -9.81 2.55
C LYS A 185 -10.46 -10.86 3.34
N ILE A 186 -10.93 -12.12 3.33
CA ILE A 186 -10.25 -13.25 3.98
C ILE A 186 -8.90 -13.52 3.29
N SER A 187 -8.90 -13.57 1.95
CA SER A 187 -7.67 -13.72 1.15
C SER A 187 -6.66 -12.61 1.46
N ASN A 188 -7.10 -11.36 1.43
CA ASN A 188 -6.27 -10.19 1.74
C ASN A 188 -5.73 -10.21 3.17
N PHE A 189 -6.56 -10.58 4.15
CA PHE A 189 -6.14 -10.68 5.55
C PHE A 189 -4.98 -11.66 5.71
N TYR A 190 -5.14 -12.90 5.22
CA TYR A 190 -4.08 -13.91 5.35
C TYR A 190 -2.81 -13.52 4.59
N TYR A 191 -2.95 -12.91 3.41
CA TYR A 191 -1.79 -12.39 2.66
C TYR A 191 -1.04 -11.33 3.48
N ASN A 192 -1.77 -10.37 4.08
CA ASN A 192 -1.17 -9.29 4.86
C ASN A 192 -0.39 -9.79 6.08
N ILE A 193 -0.86 -10.85 6.75
CA ILE A 193 -0.18 -11.40 7.92
C ILE A 193 0.85 -12.50 7.59
N SER A 194 1.00 -12.85 6.32
CA SER A 194 1.90 -13.92 5.86
C SER A 194 3.38 -13.54 5.80
N GLY A 195 3.68 -12.24 5.95
CA GLY A 195 5.01 -11.67 5.74
C GLY A 195 5.45 -11.61 4.28
N MET A 196 4.52 -11.70 3.33
CA MET A 196 4.79 -11.61 1.88
C MET A 196 4.57 -10.21 1.29
N GLN A 197 4.16 -9.23 2.09
CA GLN A 197 3.97 -7.86 1.60
C GLN A 197 5.29 -7.28 1.10
N ARG A 198 5.33 -6.84 -0.16
CA ARG A 198 6.49 -6.17 -0.74
C ARG A 198 6.45 -4.66 -0.48
N PRO A 199 7.60 -3.98 -0.35
CA PRO A 199 7.68 -2.53 -0.22
C PRO A 199 6.95 -1.70 -1.28
N GLU A 200 6.78 -2.16 -2.55
CA GLU A 200 5.95 -1.46 -3.54
C GLU A 200 4.62 -2.11 -3.93
N ASP A 201 4.06 -2.99 -3.11
CA ASP A 201 2.59 -3.08 -3.05
C ASP A 201 1.94 -1.70 -2.70
N ASP A 202 2.78 -0.69 -2.44
CA ASP A 202 2.55 0.65 -1.87
C ASP A 202 2.53 1.81 -2.91
N TYR A 203 3.16 1.70 -4.11
CA TYR A 203 3.31 2.88 -5.00
C TYR A 203 1.98 3.40 -5.58
N TYR A 204 0.97 2.55 -5.70
CA TYR A 204 -0.40 2.94 -6.06
C TYR A 204 -1.41 2.79 -4.89
N HIS A 205 -0.99 2.31 -3.71
CA HIS A 205 -1.92 1.85 -2.66
C HIS A 205 -1.54 2.23 -1.21
N TYR A 206 -0.99 3.41 -0.93
CA TYR A 206 -1.10 4.11 0.38
C TYR A 206 -1.03 3.23 1.66
N ASN A 207 -0.18 2.19 1.71
CA ASN A 207 -0.16 1.23 2.80
C ASN A 207 1.24 0.72 3.12
N ARG A 208 2.16 1.65 3.29
CA ARG A 208 3.28 1.50 4.23
C ARG A 208 2.84 1.45 5.71
N TYR A 209 1.53 1.44 5.98
CA TYR A 209 0.96 1.27 7.31
C TYR A 209 0.98 -0.21 7.69
N LYS A 210 1.81 -0.55 8.68
CA LYS A 210 1.66 -1.81 9.41
C LYS A 210 0.29 -1.82 10.09
N TYR A 211 -0.52 -2.82 9.76
CA TYR A 211 -1.81 -3.06 10.42
C TYR A 211 -1.67 -3.78 11.77
N TYR A 212 -0.52 -4.42 11.98
CA TYR A 212 -0.23 -5.23 13.15
C TYR A 212 1.27 -5.19 13.43
N ASN A 213 1.66 -5.57 14.64
CA ASN A 213 3.07 -5.73 14.95
C ASN A 213 3.56 -7.08 14.42
N GLU A 214 4.27 -7.05 13.30
CA GLU A 214 4.93 -8.24 12.73
C GLU A 214 6.11 -8.73 13.56
N SER A 215 6.69 -7.86 14.41
CA SER A 215 7.85 -8.19 15.23
C SER A 215 7.46 -9.25 16.26
N GLY A 216 8.02 -10.45 16.07
CA GLY A 216 7.76 -11.60 16.93
C GLY A 216 6.63 -12.51 16.46
N VAL A 217 6.10 -12.34 15.24
CA VAL A 217 5.36 -13.42 14.56
C VAL A 217 6.36 -14.42 14.02
N ASP A 218 6.29 -15.66 14.51
CA ASP A 218 7.25 -16.70 14.14
C ASP A 218 7.02 -17.22 12.69
N GLU A 219 8.07 -17.79 12.09
CA GLU A 219 8.01 -18.29 10.71
C GLU A 219 7.07 -19.50 10.54
N LYS A 220 6.80 -20.27 11.60
CA LYS A 220 5.85 -21.38 11.54
C LYS A 220 4.42 -20.85 11.39
N ALA A 221 4.04 -19.82 12.14
CA ALA A 221 2.77 -19.13 12.00
C ALA A 221 2.65 -18.48 10.61
N LYS A 222 3.68 -17.76 10.15
CA LYS A 222 3.69 -17.17 8.80
C LYS A 222 3.51 -18.21 7.71
N LYS A 223 4.14 -19.38 7.80
CA LYS A 223 3.95 -20.47 6.84
C LYS A 223 2.48 -20.90 6.75
N ILE A 224 1.81 -21.08 7.89
CA ILE A 224 0.37 -21.42 7.95
C ILE A 224 -0.47 -20.29 7.30
N PHE A 225 -0.13 -19.03 7.56
CA PHE A 225 -0.81 -17.90 6.93
C PHE A 225 -0.61 -17.86 5.41
N ARG A 226 0.59 -18.19 4.91
CA ARG A 226 0.85 -18.32 3.46
C ARG A 226 -0.01 -19.43 2.84
N GLU A 227 -0.14 -20.58 3.51
CA GLU A 227 -0.95 -21.70 3.01
C GLU A 227 -2.42 -21.30 2.89
N LYS A 228 -2.95 -20.63 3.93
CA LYS A 228 -4.31 -20.09 3.92
C LYS A 228 -4.49 -19.00 2.87
N ALA A 229 -3.56 -18.06 2.77
CA ALA A 229 -3.57 -17.00 1.76
C ALA A 229 -3.64 -17.58 0.35
N LEU A 230 -2.81 -18.59 0.04
CA LEU A 230 -2.80 -19.24 -1.27
C LEU A 230 -4.12 -19.96 -1.56
N SER A 231 -4.65 -20.72 -0.58
CA SER A 231 -5.92 -21.41 -0.72
C SER A 231 -7.08 -20.45 -1.00
N TYR A 232 -7.17 -19.35 -0.23
CA TYR A 232 -8.23 -18.36 -0.39
C TYR A 232 -8.07 -17.53 -1.67
N LEU A 233 -6.85 -17.16 -2.04
CA LEU A 233 -6.59 -16.46 -3.31
C LEU A 233 -7.00 -17.30 -4.51
N GLN A 234 -6.67 -18.60 -4.51
CA GLN A 234 -7.13 -19.51 -5.56
C GLN A 234 -8.66 -19.63 -5.61
N ALA A 235 -9.34 -19.58 -4.46
CA ALA A 235 -10.80 -19.56 -4.42
C ALA A 235 -11.39 -18.27 -5.01
N VAL A 236 -10.79 -17.10 -4.73
CA VAL A 236 -11.17 -15.82 -5.37
C VAL A 236 -11.03 -15.91 -6.88
N ILE A 237 -9.88 -16.38 -7.37
CA ILE A 237 -9.59 -16.51 -8.80
C ILE A 237 -10.60 -17.46 -9.48
N ARG A 238 -10.93 -18.60 -8.83
CA ARG A 238 -11.95 -19.53 -9.35
C ARG A 238 -13.34 -18.88 -9.44
N LYS A 239 -13.73 -18.09 -8.43
CA LYS A 239 -15.00 -17.34 -8.43
C LYS A 239 -15.06 -16.34 -9.60
N ASN A 240 -13.91 -15.80 -10.00
CA ASN A 240 -13.75 -14.87 -11.11
C ASN A 240 -13.43 -15.56 -12.45
N ASN A 241 -13.83 -16.84 -12.62
CA ASN A 241 -13.63 -17.62 -13.85
C ASN A 241 -12.16 -17.70 -14.31
N GLY A 242 -11.21 -17.68 -13.37
CA GLY A 242 -9.78 -17.71 -13.69
C GLY A 242 -9.19 -16.37 -14.13
N GLN A 243 -9.97 -15.30 -14.14
CA GLN A 243 -9.45 -13.95 -14.36
C GLN A 243 -8.80 -13.42 -13.08
N TYR A 244 -7.58 -12.93 -13.20
CA TYR A 244 -6.84 -12.28 -12.14
C TYR A 244 -6.61 -10.80 -12.47
N SER A 245 -6.75 -9.96 -11.45
CA SER A 245 -6.11 -8.65 -11.43
C SER A 245 -4.59 -8.79 -11.43
N GLN A 246 -3.86 -7.71 -11.75
CA GLN A 246 -2.40 -7.70 -11.61
C GLN A 246 -1.97 -8.08 -10.20
N LEU A 247 -2.66 -7.52 -9.20
CA LEU A 247 -2.38 -7.77 -7.78
C LEU A 247 -2.52 -9.25 -7.43
N GLU A 248 -3.61 -9.90 -7.81
CA GLU A 248 -3.83 -11.33 -7.52
C GLU A 248 -2.79 -12.23 -8.18
N LEU A 249 -2.37 -11.91 -9.41
CA LEU A 249 -1.34 -12.66 -10.14
C LEU A 249 -0.02 -12.66 -9.37
N PHE A 250 0.46 -11.48 -8.98
CA PHE A 250 1.77 -11.35 -8.32
C PHE A 250 1.74 -11.87 -6.89
N ARG A 251 0.65 -11.67 -6.14
CA ARG A 251 0.46 -12.30 -4.84
C ARG A 251 0.50 -13.82 -4.91
N GLN A 252 -0.09 -14.41 -5.96
CA GLN A 252 -0.03 -15.85 -6.16
C GLN A 252 1.39 -16.32 -6.48
N ALA A 253 2.12 -15.57 -7.31
CA ALA A 253 3.53 -15.84 -7.60
C ALA A 253 4.40 -15.76 -6.33
N ASP A 254 4.21 -14.74 -5.51
CA ASP A 254 4.92 -14.57 -4.22
C ASP A 254 4.65 -15.73 -3.27
N LEU A 255 3.40 -16.15 -3.15
CA LEU A 255 3.03 -17.30 -2.34
C LEU A 255 3.69 -18.58 -2.86
N TYR A 256 3.67 -18.85 -4.17
CA TYR A 256 4.37 -20.01 -4.73
C TYR A 256 5.88 -19.97 -4.50
N SER A 257 6.50 -18.80 -4.70
CA SER A 257 7.92 -18.58 -4.47
C SER A 257 8.28 -18.82 -2.99
N SER A 258 7.43 -18.40 -2.07
CA SER A 258 7.62 -18.61 -0.61
C SER A 258 7.66 -20.08 -0.19
N PHE A 259 7.08 -20.97 -1.00
CA PHE A 259 7.13 -22.43 -0.83
C PHE A 259 8.25 -23.09 -1.64
N GLY A 260 9.12 -22.32 -2.28
CA GLY A 260 10.17 -22.81 -3.17
C GLY A 260 9.63 -23.37 -4.50
N ASN A 261 8.36 -23.12 -4.83
CA ASN A 261 7.72 -23.69 -6.01
C ASN A 261 7.89 -22.80 -7.24
N LYS A 262 9.15 -22.66 -7.70
CA LYS A 262 9.49 -21.88 -8.91
C LYS A 262 8.76 -22.37 -10.16
N LYS A 263 8.53 -23.69 -10.27
CA LYS A 263 7.79 -24.28 -11.40
C LYS A 263 6.36 -23.73 -11.49
N ALA A 264 5.66 -23.58 -10.36
CA ALA A 264 4.31 -23.01 -10.35
C ALA A 264 4.30 -21.52 -10.74
N VAL A 265 5.34 -20.76 -10.37
CA VAL A 265 5.50 -19.36 -10.82
C VAL A 265 5.67 -19.30 -12.34
N ASP A 266 6.57 -20.12 -12.89
CA ASP A 266 6.78 -20.22 -14.34
C ASP A 266 5.50 -20.58 -15.09
N GLU A 267 4.77 -21.60 -14.60
CA GLU A 267 3.51 -22.04 -15.21
C GLU A 267 2.43 -20.95 -15.15
N LEU A 268 2.35 -20.22 -14.02
CA LEU A 268 1.43 -19.12 -13.82
C LEU A 268 1.68 -18.01 -14.87
N PHE A 269 2.93 -17.52 -14.95
CA PHE A 269 3.29 -16.44 -15.88
C PHE A 269 3.28 -16.86 -17.36
N SER A 270 3.46 -18.15 -17.67
CA SER A 270 3.43 -18.63 -19.06
C SER A 270 2.06 -18.48 -19.71
N LYS A 271 0.99 -18.48 -18.90
CA LYS A 271 -0.41 -18.36 -19.33
C LYS A 271 -0.92 -16.92 -19.32
N THR A 272 -0.06 -15.96 -18.98
CA THR A 272 -0.45 -14.58 -18.74
C THR A 272 -0.42 -13.73 -20.01
N PRO A 273 -1.48 -12.90 -20.26
CA PRO A 273 -1.52 -11.99 -21.41
C PRO A 273 -0.34 -11.00 -21.42
N SER A 274 0.00 -10.50 -22.62
CA SER A 274 1.16 -9.62 -22.83
C SER A 274 1.14 -8.31 -22.05
N LYS A 275 -0.04 -7.82 -21.65
CA LYS A 275 -0.20 -6.62 -20.81
C LYS A 275 0.49 -6.74 -19.44
N TYR A 276 0.82 -7.94 -18.98
CA TYR A 276 1.54 -8.16 -17.72
C TYR A 276 3.01 -8.55 -17.92
N TRP A 277 3.52 -8.62 -19.15
CA TRP A 277 4.92 -9.03 -19.36
C TRP A 277 5.90 -8.03 -18.76
N GLU A 278 5.60 -6.75 -18.76
CA GLU A 278 6.43 -5.73 -18.12
C GLU A 278 6.63 -5.99 -16.62
N PRO A 279 5.59 -6.08 -15.78
CA PRO A 279 5.78 -6.40 -14.37
C PRO A 279 6.31 -7.82 -14.13
N ILE A 280 6.10 -8.78 -15.04
CA ILE A 280 6.75 -10.10 -14.98
C ILE A 280 8.27 -9.99 -15.15
N VAL A 281 8.76 -9.11 -16.04
CA VAL A 281 10.20 -8.88 -16.20
C VAL A 281 10.76 -8.32 -14.89
N SER A 282 10.15 -7.27 -14.32
CA SER A 282 10.58 -6.69 -13.04
C SER A 282 10.57 -7.72 -11.91
N TYR A 283 9.55 -8.59 -11.85
CA TYR A 283 9.48 -9.69 -10.89
C TYR A 283 10.71 -10.60 -10.94
N TYR A 284 11.12 -11.05 -12.14
CA TYR A 284 12.28 -11.93 -12.29
C TYR A 284 13.62 -11.22 -12.11
N LEU A 285 13.65 -9.88 -12.25
CA LEU A 285 14.82 -9.08 -11.90
C LEU A 285 14.90 -8.82 -10.38
N ASP A 286 13.83 -9.08 -9.62
CA ASP A 286 13.65 -8.68 -8.22
C ASP A 286 13.77 -7.16 -8.03
N GLU A 287 13.31 -6.40 -9.02
CA GLU A 287 13.41 -4.94 -9.03
C GLU A 287 12.06 -4.29 -8.70
N PRO A 288 12.09 -3.20 -7.92
CA PRO A 288 10.95 -2.34 -7.74
C PRO A 288 10.36 -1.83 -9.04
N GLU A 289 9.03 -1.70 -9.11
CA GLU A 289 8.42 -1.05 -10.28
C GLU A 289 8.91 0.40 -10.40
N GLY A 290 9.47 0.75 -11.57
CA GLY A 290 9.95 2.11 -11.84
C GLY A 290 11.33 2.42 -11.26
N THR A 291 12.10 1.43 -10.83
CA THR A 291 13.53 1.57 -10.56
C THR A 291 14.33 0.65 -11.49
N ILE A 292 15.61 0.96 -11.70
CA ILE A 292 16.54 0.12 -12.44
C ILE A 292 17.82 -0.11 -11.65
N SER A 293 18.36 -1.32 -11.74
CA SER A 293 19.59 -1.73 -11.05
C SER A 293 19.50 -1.63 -9.52
N GLU A 294 18.28 -1.67 -8.98
CA GLU A 294 17.98 -1.71 -7.55
C GLU A 294 17.11 -2.93 -7.26
N VAL A 295 17.46 -3.72 -6.25
CA VAL A 295 16.73 -4.95 -5.88
C VAL A 295 16.20 -4.89 -4.47
N TYR A 296 15.13 -5.64 -4.17
CA TYR A 296 14.56 -5.68 -2.82
C TYR A 296 15.57 -6.17 -1.77
N ASN A 297 16.35 -7.22 -2.10
CA ASN A 297 17.32 -7.78 -1.17
C ASN A 297 18.65 -8.12 -1.85
N LYS A 298 19.64 -7.23 -1.72
CA LYS A 298 20.99 -7.45 -2.28
C LYS A 298 21.72 -8.67 -1.72
N ASN A 299 21.31 -9.19 -0.57
CA ASN A 299 21.91 -10.38 0.05
C ASN A 299 21.26 -11.68 -0.43
N ASN A 300 20.16 -11.60 -1.18
CA ASN A 300 19.45 -12.76 -1.74
C ASN A 300 19.07 -12.47 -3.20
N LEU A 301 20.08 -12.40 -4.05
CA LEU A 301 19.89 -12.08 -5.47
C LEU A 301 19.19 -13.22 -6.22
N VAL A 302 18.43 -12.83 -7.23
CA VAL A 302 17.87 -13.76 -8.22
C VAL A 302 18.95 -14.55 -8.93
N THR A 303 18.61 -15.76 -9.34
CA THR A 303 19.54 -16.69 -9.99
C THR A 303 19.73 -16.35 -11.47
N GLU A 304 20.78 -16.88 -12.09
CA GLU A 304 20.97 -16.78 -13.55
C GLU A 304 19.77 -17.32 -14.34
N ALA A 305 19.09 -18.36 -13.83
CA ALA A 305 17.87 -18.89 -14.42
C ALA A 305 16.72 -17.88 -14.41
N ASP A 306 16.55 -17.15 -13.31
CA ASP A 306 15.54 -16.10 -13.19
C ASP A 306 15.87 -14.95 -14.16
N LEU A 307 17.13 -14.53 -14.25
CA LEU A 307 17.58 -13.51 -15.22
C LEU A 307 17.35 -13.93 -16.68
N LYS A 308 17.56 -15.21 -17.02
CA LYS A 308 17.22 -15.74 -18.35
C LYS A 308 15.73 -15.67 -18.64
N LYS A 309 14.88 -15.87 -17.63
CA LYS A 309 13.42 -15.70 -17.75
C LYS A 309 13.05 -14.23 -17.96
N ALA A 310 13.62 -13.32 -17.17
CA ALA A 310 13.47 -11.88 -17.37
C ALA A 310 13.81 -11.47 -18.81
N LEU A 311 14.98 -11.87 -19.31
CA LEU A 311 15.40 -11.58 -20.68
C LEU A 311 14.42 -12.17 -21.73
N SER A 312 13.95 -13.40 -21.54
CA SER A 312 13.00 -14.02 -22.47
C SER A 312 11.67 -13.27 -22.56
N TYR A 313 11.16 -12.73 -21.46
CA TYR A 313 9.96 -11.89 -21.47
C TYR A 313 10.25 -10.50 -22.03
N ALA A 314 11.38 -9.90 -21.65
CA ALA A 314 11.80 -8.58 -22.13
C ALA A 314 12.01 -8.58 -23.65
N ASP A 315 12.55 -9.65 -24.24
CA ASP A 315 12.68 -9.83 -25.68
C ASP A 315 11.34 -9.83 -26.41
N LYS A 316 10.33 -10.49 -25.85
CA LYS A 316 8.98 -10.53 -26.44
C LYS A 316 8.29 -9.18 -26.29
N LEU A 317 8.44 -8.55 -25.14
CA LEU A 317 7.89 -7.24 -24.82
C LEU A 317 8.48 -6.17 -25.75
N GLU A 318 9.81 -6.06 -25.84
CA GLU A 318 10.50 -5.07 -26.68
C GLU A 318 10.12 -5.20 -28.15
N LYS A 319 10.03 -6.42 -28.70
CA LYS A 319 9.58 -6.63 -30.09
C LYS A 319 8.15 -6.15 -30.30
N MET A 320 7.25 -6.41 -29.37
CA MET A 320 5.84 -6.02 -29.45
C MET A 320 5.67 -4.50 -29.34
N THR A 321 6.31 -3.87 -28.36
CA THR A 321 6.23 -2.43 -28.12
C THR A 321 6.95 -1.63 -29.20
N PHE A 322 8.11 -2.10 -29.69
CA PHE A 322 8.82 -1.46 -30.81
C PHE A 322 7.96 -1.43 -32.07
N LYS A 323 7.34 -2.57 -32.42
CA LYS A 323 6.40 -2.63 -33.55
C LYS A 323 5.23 -1.67 -33.34
N SER A 324 4.63 -1.68 -32.15
CA SER A 324 3.52 -0.78 -31.82
C SER A 324 3.91 0.69 -31.83
N PHE A 325 5.17 1.04 -31.54
CA PHE A 325 5.66 2.41 -31.61
C PHE A 325 5.94 2.85 -33.04
N LYS A 326 6.60 1.99 -33.83
CA LYS A 326 7.00 2.29 -35.21
C LYS A 326 5.81 2.37 -36.17
N ASP A 327 4.83 1.48 -36.01
CA ASP A 327 3.67 1.40 -36.89
C ASP A 327 2.56 2.39 -36.49
N ASN A 328 2.74 3.15 -35.40
CA ASN A 328 1.72 4.05 -34.88
C ASN A 328 1.61 5.35 -35.70
N THR A 329 0.46 5.53 -36.34
CA THR A 329 0.10 6.74 -37.09
C THR A 329 -0.71 7.74 -36.26
N ASP A 330 -1.22 7.33 -35.10
CA ASP A 330 -1.99 8.18 -34.19
C ASP A 330 -1.06 9.12 -33.41
N VAL A 331 -1.18 10.42 -33.70
CA VAL A 331 -0.35 11.46 -33.08
C VAL A 331 -0.57 11.54 -31.57
N GLU A 332 -1.79 11.32 -31.08
CA GLU A 332 -2.13 11.39 -29.65
C GLU A 332 -1.52 10.22 -28.88
N MET A 333 -1.55 9.02 -29.49
CA MET A 333 -1.02 7.80 -28.86
C MET A 333 0.51 7.66 -28.97
N LYS A 334 1.17 8.49 -29.79
CA LYS A 334 2.61 8.38 -30.05
C LYS A 334 3.45 8.44 -28.78
N TYR A 335 3.07 9.31 -27.84
CA TYR A 335 3.76 9.45 -26.55
C TYR A 335 3.69 8.16 -25.72
N LEU A 336 2.50 7.57 -25.60
CA LEU A 336 2.28 6.35 -24.82
C LEU A 336 3.04 5.17 -25.43
N LYS A 337 2.93 4.97 -26.74
CA LYS A 337 3.62 3.87 -27.43
C LYS A 337 5.15 4.01 -27.38
N ARG A 338 5.65 5.24 -27.47
CA ARG A 338 7.08 5.53 -27.27
C ARG A 338 7.51 5.11 -25.87
N ASN A 339 6.77 5.52 -24.84
CA ASN A 339 7.11 5.21 -23.45
C ASN A 339 7.07 3.70 -23.17
N ASP A 340 6.09 2.97 -23.72
CA ASP A 340 6.03 1.50 -23.63
C ASP A 340 7.29 0.86 -24.23
N TYR A 341 7.72 1.33 -25.40
CA TYR A 341 8.95 0.87 -26.05
C TYR A 341 10.19 1.20 -25.21
N LEU A 342 10.36 2.45 -24.77
CA LEU A 342 11.51 2.87 -23.95
C LEU A 342 11.64 2.02 -22.69
N LYS A 343 10.55 1.84 -21.94
CA LYS A 343 10.53 1.02 -20.71
C LYS A 343 10.95 -0.43 -21.00
N SER A 344 10.40 -1.01 -22.07
CA SER A 344 10.74 -2.40 -22.46
C SER A 344 12.19 -2.58 -22.92
N ALA A 345 12.76 -1.61 -23.63
CA ALA A 345 14.14 -1.65 -24.09
C ALA A 345 15.14 -1.48 -22.93
N ILE A 346 14.82 -0.61 -21.97
CA ILE A 346 15.59 -0.44 -20.72
C ILE A 346 15.60 -1.72 -19.89
N LEU A 347 14.43 -2.33 -19.67
CA LEU A 347 14.32 -3.60 -18.92
C LEU A 347 15.10 -4.75 -19.60
N LYS A 348 15.07 -4.80 -20.93
CA LYS A 348 15.85 -5.77 -21.69
C LYS A 348 17.36 -5.55 -21.52
N ALA A 349 17.82 -4.31 -21.68
CA ALA A 349 19.23 -3.97 -21.51
C ALA A 349 19.72 -4.28 -20.09
N GLU A 350 18.87 -4.07 -19.06
CA GLU A 350 19.19 -4.43 -17.68
C GLU A 350 19.33 -5.95 -17.49
N ALA A 351 18.42 -6.74 -18.06
CA ALA A 351 18.52 -8.20 -18.03
C ALA A 351 19.78 -8.71 -18.76
N GLU A 352 20.13 -8.12 -19.91
CA GLU A 352 21.37 -8.42 -20.64
C GLU A 352 22.61 -8.06 -19.79
N ARG A 353 22.64 -6.86 -19.21
CA ARG A 353 23.74 -6.39 -18.34
C ARG A 353 23.96 -7.31 -17.15
N ARG A 354 22.89 -7.67 -16.42
CA ARG A 354 22.97 -8.56 -15.24
C ARG A 354 23.35 -10.00 -15.59
N LEU A 355 23.17 -10.42 -16.85
CA LEU A 355 23.69 -11.68 -17.38
C LEU A 355 25.14 -11.59 -17.89
N GLY A 356 25.80 -10.42 -17.76
CA GLY A 356 27.15 -10.19 -18.27
C GLY A 356 27.24 -10.00 -19.78
N LYS A 357 26.10 -9.82 -20.47
CA LYS A 357 25.99 -9.63 -21.92
C LYS A 357 26.09 -8.14 -22.27
N PHE A 358 27.22 -7.53 -21.96
CA PHE A 358 27.40 -6.07 -22.02
C PHE A 358 27.33 -5.53 -23.45
N GLU A 359 27.86 -6.29 -24.41
CA GLU A 359 27.84 -5.94 -25.83
C GLU A 359 26.40 -5.94 -26.38
N GLU A 360 25.60 -6.93 -26.01
CA GLU A 360 24.18 -7.00 -26.34
C GLU A 360 23.39 -5.87 -25.66
N ALA A 361 23.63 -5.64 -24.37
CA ALA A 361 23.01 -4.54 -23.61
C ALA A 361 23.29 -3.18 -24.26
N SER A 362 24.55 -2.93 -24.64
CA SER A 362 24.96 -1.71 -25.35
C SER A 362 24.24 -1.58 -26.70
N LYS A 363 24.10 -2.70 -27.44
CA LYS A 363 23.39 -2.72 -28.72
C LYS A 363 21.89 -2.50 -28.57
N THR A 364 21.29 -2.97 -27.48
CA THR A 364 19.88 -2.71 -27.15
C THR A 364 19.68 -1.23 -26.87
N LEU A 365 20.49 -0.62 -26.01
CA LEU A 365 20.39 0.81 -25.71
C LEU A 365 20.66 1.70 -26.94
N SER A 366 21.58 1.32 -27.83
CA SER A 366 21.89 2.12 -29.03
C SER A 366 20.72 2.23 -30.03
N LYS A 367 19.68 1.41 -29.89
CA LYS A 367 18.45 1.51 -30.71
C LYS A 367 17.50 2.61 -30.22
N ILE A 368 17.71 3.14 -29.01
CA ILE A 368 16.93 4.24 -28.47
C ILE A 368 17.47 5.54 -29.06
N ASN A 369 16.60 6.32 -29.71
CA ASN A 369 16.97 7.65 -30.18
C ASN A 369 17.05 8.61 -28.98
N ILE A 370 18.14 9.37 -28.87
CA ILE A 370 18.35 10.35 -27.79
C ILE A 370 17.19 11.36 -27.73
N ALA A 371 16.66 11.78 -28.89
CA ALA A 371 15.54 12.70 -28.95
C ALA A 371 14.25 12.13 -28.35
N ASP A 372 14.08 10.81 -28.35
CA ASP A 372 12.90 10.15 -27.81
C ASP A 372 12.94 10.01 -26.28
N ILE A 373 14.13 10.06 -25.66
CA ILE A 373 14.31 9.79 -24.23
C ILE A 373 14.67 11.01 -23.39
N LYS A 374 15.34 12.03 -23.95
CA LYS A 374 15.94 13.15 -23.22
C LYS A 374 14.97 13.84 -22.24
N ASP A 375 13.71 14.03 -22.63
CA ASP A 375 12.69 14.72 -21.84
C ASP A 375 11.66 13.75 -21.22
N THR A 376 12.09 12.52 -20.93
CA THR A 376 11.24 11.49 -20.31
C THR A 376 11.73 11.11 -18.93
N VAL A 377 10.86 10.49 -18.14
CA VAL A 377 11.20 9.94 -16.81
C VAL A 377 12.30 8.88 -16.89
N PHE A 378 12.51 8.27 -18.06
CA PHE A 378 13.46 7.18 -18.27
C PHE A 378 14.88 7.64 -18.56
N ASN A 379 15.13 8.93 -18.79
CA ASN A 379 16.46 9.44 -19.14
C ASN A 379 17.50 9.12 -18.05
N ARG A 380 17.09 9.21 -16.78
CA ARG A 380 17.95 8.88 -15.64
C ARG A 380 18.38 7.42 -15.66
N ASP A 381 17.42 6.52 -15.88
CA ASP A 381 17.67 5.07 -15.92
C ASP A 381 18.54 4.69 -17.10
N PHE A 382 18.31 5.29 -18.26
CA PHE A 382 19.11 5.09 -19.46
C PHE A 382 20.58 5.50 -19.27
N GLU A 383 20.84 6.70 -18.75
CA GLU A 383 22.22 7.15 -18.51
C GLU A 383 22.92 6.30 -17.44
N LYS A 384 22.20 5.93 -16.37
CA LYS A 384 22.71 5.00 -15.34
C LYS A 384 23.11 3.65 -15.95
N LEU A 385 22.23 3.05 -16.77
CA LEU A 385 22.53 1.77 -17.43
C LEU A 385 23.72 1.89 -18.38
N LYS A 386 23.78 2.96 -19.18
CA LYS A 386 24.89 3.21 -20.11
C LYS A 386 26.24 3.29 -19.38
N GLU A 387 26.27 3.97 -18.23
CA GLU A 387 27.46 4.03 -17.38
C GLU A 387 27.85 2.64 -16.86
N LEU A 388 26.90 1.88 -16.29
CA LEU A 388 27.15 0.54 -15.74
C LEU A 388 27.63 -0.44 -16.83
N ILE A 389 26.99 -0.42 -18.00
CA ILE A 389 27.38 -1.23 -19.16
C ILE A 389 28.80 -0.86 -19.63
N GLY A 390 29.11 0.44 -19.73
CA GLY A 390 30.45 0.90 -20.11
C GLY A 390 31.56 0.46 -19.14
N LYS A 391 31.22 0.35 -17.85
CA LYS A 391 32.12 -0.19 -16.81
C LYS A 391 32.13 -1.72 -16.73
N ARG A 392 31.30 -2.40 -17.53
CA ARG A 392 31.04 -3.84 -17.42
C ARG A 392 30.64 -4.26 -15.99
N ASP A 393 29.86 -3.40 -15.34
CA ASP A 393 29.37 -3.61 -14.00
C ASP A 393 28.03 -4.36 -14.05
N GLY A 394 27.98 -5.57 -13.51
CA GLY A 394 26.77 -6.39 -13.37
C GLY A 394 26.11 -6.28 -11.99
N SER A 395 26.64 -5.44 -11.10
CA SER A 395 26.15 -5.31 -9.73
C SER A 395 24.81 -4.56 -9.66
N VAL A 396 24.15 -4.69 -8.50
CA VAL A 396 22.89 -4.02 -8.16
C VAL A 396 23.00 -3.43 -6.76
N SER A 397 22.28 -2.33 -6.52
CA SER A 397 22.11 -1.76 -5.18
C SER A 397 20.85 -2.29 -4.50
N GLN A 398 20.78 -2.22 -3.18
CA GLN A 398 19.53 -2.51 -2.47
C GLN A 398 18.60 -1.31 -2.56
N TYR A 399 17.36 -1.54 -2.98
CA TYR A 399 16.31 -0.55 -2.94
C TYR A 399 16.08 -0.11 -1.49
N THR A 400 16.12 1.21 -1.28
CA THR A 400 15.78 1.81 0.00
C THR A 400 14.61 2.75 -0.23
N PRO A 401 13.39 2.39 0.22
CA PRO A 401 12.23 3.24 0.03
C PRO A 401 12.44 4.58 0.73
N LEU A 402 12.14 5.69 0.04
CA LEU A 402 12.25 7.04 0.61
C LEU A 402 11.40 7.14 1.89
N PRO A 403 11.90 7.70 3.00
CA PRO A 403 11.09 7.92 4.20
C PRO A 403 9.86 8.76 3.87
N ILE A 404 8.68 8.35 4.34
CA ILE A 404 7.48 9.19 4.24
C ILE A 404 7.71 10.40 5.16
N ARG A 405 7.85 11.59 4.58
CA ARG A 405 7.75 12.84 5.33
C ARG A 405 6.26 13.19 5.40
N TYR A 406 5.70 13.11 6.60
CA TYR A 406 4.36 13.62 6.91
C TYR A 406 4.39 15.13 7.12
#